data_AF-A0AA95GX75-F1
#
_entry.id   AF-A0AA95GX75-F1
#
_cell.length_a   1.000
_cell.length_b   1.000
_cell.length_c   1.000
_cell.angle_alpha   90.00
_cell.angle_beta   90.00
_cell.angle_gamma   90.00
#
_symmetry.space_group_name_H-M   'P 1'
#
loop_
_entity.id
_entity.type
_entity.pdbx_description
1 polymer ?
#
loop_
_entity_poly.entity_id
_entity_poly.type
_entity_poly.pdbx_seq_one_letter_code
_entity_poly.pdbx_strand_id
1 'polypeptide(L)'
;MQNWDLLHAVSDLAAAPLNRIAESLRGATLPFLAGSALVIFTEDCTGRPQKKAGDEGIVSRVSITELDRLRAAMPGEDPWRTSAVIAGREREVLALGYAPSQALLVLTDPSMTAGLEGSDGSEAEEEALRLLTYLWRLTARRIHEKVTDAPPSYLLESRAASAERIRVTAELVDQHSTTLETLLAALRSTSMNDAAARASVTDLAVKALVDLRTLSDRTSDLVEEPVATAFERLREDLRPLMHFSNIDIQFIEPPANGRALPGEVAHAARAVVRGLVLAIAEQPDVRRVRAQWDCDGGNLLINVRDDGLGALSPDSPSIARLQQRVQAVDGRMSLEVMQGWGADISVVLPLDPPPAPGGDVAVWDLAPRELEVLQLLTAGQRNRSIAGALHISENTVKFHIRNLFRKLDVRSRAEAIALAHSAGLR
;
A
#
# COMPACT_ATOMS: atom_id res chain seq x y z
N MET A 1 17.79 -3.17 -34.09
CA MET A 1 16.71 -3.58 -33.17
C MET A 1 16.86 -2.88 -31.82
N GLN A 2 17.99 -3.04 -31.10
CA GLN A 2 18.27 -2.39 -29.79
C GLN A 2 17.68 -0.98 -29.56
N ASN A 3 17.81 -0.02 -30.48
CA ASN A 3 17.26 1.32 -30.27
C ASN A 3 15.72 1.36 -30.15
N TRP A 4 14.99 0.47 -30.83
CA TRP A 4 13.54 0.36 -30.68
C TRP A 4 13.17 -0.29 -29.34
N ASP A 5 13.92 -1.31 -28.92
CA ASP A 5 13.73 -1.98 -27.63
C ASP A 5 13.94 -0.99 -26.46
N LEU A 6 14.96 -0.13 -26.56
CA LEU A 6 15.20 0.97 -25.61
C LEU A 6 14.08 2.03 -25.64
N LEU A 7 13.58 2.42 -26.82
CA LEU A 7 12.47 3.37 -26.93
C LEU A 7 11.17 2.80 -26.33
N HIS A 8 10.90 1.51 -26.51
CA HIS A 8 9.79 0.83 -25.85
C HIS A 8 9.98 0.80 -24.33
N ALA A 9 11.17 0.42 -23.84
CA ALA A 9 11.46 0.44 -22.41
C ALA A 9 11.34 1.84 -21.77
N VAL A 10 11.75 2.90 -22.47
CA VAL A 10 11.54 4.30 -22.03
C VAL A 10 10.04 4.66 -22.03
N SER A 11 9.28 4.25 -23.04
CA SER A 11 7.82 4.48 -23.09
C SER A 11 7.09 3.75 -21.97
N ASP A 12 7.45 2.49 -21.70
CA ASP A 12 6.87 1.69 -20.64
C ASP A 12 7.21 2.26 -19.28
N LEU A 13 8.46 2.69 -19.06
CA LEU A 13 8.88 3.41 -17.85
C LEU A 13 8.16 4.76 -17.67
N ALA A 14 7.84 5.45 -18.77
CA ALA A 14 7.04 6.68 -18.78
C ALA A 14 5.52 6.44 -18.62
N ALA A 15 5.04 5.22 -18.80
CA ALA A 15 3.65 4.82 -18.58
C ALA A 15 3.41 4.14 -17.22
N ALA A 16 4.40 3.40 -16.70
CA ALA A 16 4.30 2.51 -15.53
C ALA A 16 3.63 3.15 -14.29
N PRO A 17 2.74 2.46 -13.57
CA PRO A 17 2.22 2.95 -12.28
C PRO A 17 3.31 2.92 -11.19
N LEU A 18 3.18 3.74 -10.14
CA LEU A 18 4.20 3.91 -9.10
C LEU A 18 4.53 2.60 -8.35
N ASN A 19 3.58 1.69 -8.22
CA ASN A 19 3.78 0.36 -7.64
C ASN A 19 4.60 -0.59 -8.53
N ARG A 20 4.70 -0.35 -9.84
CA ARG A 20 5.49 -1.14 -10.82
C ARG A 20 6.74 -0.40 -11.32
N ILE A 21 7.00 0.82 -10.86
CA ILE A 21 8.03 1.69 -11.45
C ILE A 21 9.46 1.16 -11.22
N ALA A 22 9.73 0.49 -10.10
CA ALA A 22 11.02 -0.14 -9.82
C ALA A 22 11.27 -1.36 -10.72
N GLU A 23 10.24 -2.18 -10.99
CA GLU A 23 10.33 -3.30 -11.94
C GLU A 23 10.56 -2.79 -13.37
N SER A 24 9.86 -1.72 -13.75
CA SER A 24 9.96 -1.10 -15.07
C SER A 24 11.35 -0.50 -15.30
N LEU A 25 11.90 0.20 -14.30
CA LEU A 25 13.26 0.73 -14.35
C LEU A 25 14.28 -0.40 -14.42
N ARG A 26 14.14 -1.44 -13.59
CA ARG A 26 15.03 -2.62 -13.62
C ARG A 26 14.99 -3.33 -14.98
N GLY A 27 13.82 -3.45 -15.60
CA GLY A 27 13.66 -4.01 -16.95
C GLY A 27 14.36 -3.16 -18.02
N ALA A 28 14.25 -1.83 -17.94
CA ALA A 28 14.89 -0.91 -18.87
C ALA A 28 16.43 -0.88 -18.74
N THR A 29 16.98 -1.10 -17.54
CA THR A 29 18.43 -1.11 -17.31
C THR A 29 19.08 -2.47 -17.60
N LEU A 30 18.34 -3.58 -17.45
CA LEU A 30 18.85 -4.96 -17.57
C LEU A 30 19.68 -5.27 -18.83
N PRO A 31 19.39 -4.72 -20.03
CA PRO A 31 20.22 -4.98 -21.23
C PRO A 31 21.64 -4.42 -21.15
N PHE A 32 21.91 -3.50 -20.21
CA PHE A 32 23.18 -2.77 -20.09
C PHE A 32 23.85 -3.05 -18.74
N LEU A 33 23.07 -2.98 -17.66
CA LEU A 33 23.53 -3.13 -16.29
C LEU A 33 22.53 -3.97 -15.48
N ALA A 34 23.00 -5.12 -15.01
CA ALA A 34 22.28 -6.03 -14.14
C ALA A 34 22.63 -5.79 -12.66
N GLY A 35 21.80 -6.35 -11.78
CA GLY A 35 22.04 -6.39 -10.34
C GLY A 35 21.02 -7.27 -9.62
N SER A 36 21.37 -7.72 -8.43
CA SER A 36 20.53 -8.60 -7.61
C SER A 36 19.19 -7.95 -7.28
N ALA A 37 19.20 -6.69 -6.84
CA ALA A 37 18.01 -5.90 -6.56
C ALA A 37 18.21 -4.41 -6.85
N LEU A 38 17.11 -3.76 -7.25
CA LEU A 38 16.98 -2.33 -7.45
C LEU A 38 16.00 -1.78 -6.40
N VAL A 39 16.38 -0.70 -5.72
CA VAL A 39 15.58 -0.02 -4.71
C VAL A 39 15.56 1.49 -5.01
N ILE A 40 14.36 2.04 -5.09
CA ILE A 40 14.11 3.49 -5.16
C ILE A 40 13.60 3.93 -3.79
N PHE A 41 14.26 4.91 -3.18
CA PHE A 41 13.91 5.49 -1.89
C PHE A 41 13.64 6.98 -2.04
N THR A 42 12.54 7.48 -1.45
CA THR A 42 12.14 8.89 -1.55
C THR A 42 11.21 9.26 -0.40
N GLU A 43 11.41 10.45 0.16
CA GLU A 43 10.62 10.99 1.28
C GLU A 43 9.27 11.55 0.83
N ASP A 44 9.17 12.02 -0.43
CA ASP A 44 7.94 12.45 -1.10
C ASP A 44 6.79 11.43 -0.97
N CYS A 45 7.12 10.14 -0.80
CA CYS A 45 6.16 9.05 -0.66
C CYS A 45 5.86 8.66 0.78
N THR A 46 5.04 9.48 1.43
CA THR A 46 4.64 9.34 2.85
C THR A 46 4.12 7.95 3.25
N GLY A 47 3.46 7.21 2.36
CA GLY A 47 2.92 5.86 2.62
C GLY A 47 3.83 4.71 2.20
N ARG A 48 4.59 4.83 1.10
CA ARG A 48 5.52 3.80 0.63
C ARG A 48 6.83 4.45 0.16
N PRO A 49 7.76 4.81 1.06
CA PRO A 49 8.97 5.53 0.69
C PRO A 49 9.91 4.69 -0.18
N GLN A 50 9.85 3.36 -0.08
CA GLN A 50 10.61 2.42 -0.91
C GLN A 50 9.75 1.84 -2.06
N LYS A 51 10.33 1.69 -3.25
CA LYS A 51 9.86 0.84 -4.35
C LYS A 51 11.01 -0.10 -4.73
N LYS A 52 10.74 -1.38 -4.96
CA LYS A 52 11.78 -2.41 -5.00
C LYS A 52 11.52 -3.43 -6.11
N ALA A 53 12.57 -3.99 -6.70
CA ALA A 53 12.48 -5.07 -7.68
C ALA A 53 13.76 -5.93 -7.68
N GLY A 54 13.65 -7.26 -7.78
CA GLY A 54 14.80 -8.18 -7.86
C GLY A 54 14.70 -9.32 -6.85
N ASP A 55 15.84 -9.76 -6.34
CA ASP A 55 15.98 -10.87 -5.37
C ASP A 55 15.11 -10.64 -4.12
N GLU A 56 14.15 -11.55 -3.89
CA GLU A 56 13.20 -11.49 -2.78
C GLU A 56 13.90 -11.45 -1.41
N GLY A 57 15.03 -12.16 -1.28
CA GLY A 57 15.88 -12.13 -0.10
C GLY A 57 16.58 -10.79 0.13
N ILE A 58 16.61 -9.86 -0.83
CA ILE A 58 17.10 -8.49 -0.64
C ILE A 58 15.92 -7.54 -0.43
N VAL A 59 14.92 -7.57 -1.33
CA VAL A 59 13.82 -6.58 -1.29
C VAL A 59 12.93 -6.71 -0.05
N SER A 60 12.74 -7.91 0.50
CA SER A 60 12.01 -8.13 1.77
C SER A 60 12.75 -7.59 3.00
N ARG A 61 14.08 -7.45 2.94
CA ARG A 61 14.95 -7.16 4.11
C ARG A 61 15.62 -5.79 4.11
N VAL A 62 15.69 -5.10 2.97
CA VAL A 62 16.28 -3.76 2.89
C VAL A 62 15.47 -2.74 3.70
N SER A 63 16.14 -2.05 4.63
CA SER A 63 15.55 -1.15 5.61
C SER A 63 15.74 0.33 5.26
N ILE A 64 14.88 1.20 5.79
CA ILE A 64 14.99 2.65 5.58
C ILE A 64 16.33 3.17 6.16
N THR A 65 16.72 2.69 7.35
CA THR A 65 17.96 3.13 8.02
C THR A 65 19.24 2.75 7.27
N GLU A 66 19.24 1.66 6.50
CA GLU A 66 20.36 1.35 5.59
C GLU A 66 20.46 2.35 4.43
N LEU A 67 19.30 2.69 3.84
CA LEU A 67 19.20 3.61 2.71
C LEU A 67 19.51 5.07 3.12
N ASP A 68 19.09 5.49 4.32
CA ASP A 68 19.44 6.79 4.89
C ASP A 68 20.94 6.94 5.13
N ARG A 69 21.60 5.92 5.69
CA ARG A 69 23.06 5.93 5.87
C ARG A 69 23.79 6.03 4.53
N LEU A 70 23.31 5.29 3.52
CA LEU A 70 23.87 5.35 2.17
C LEU A 70 23.69 6.74 1.55
N ARG A 71 22.49 7.31 1.61
CA ARG A 71 22.17 8.66 1.11
C ARG A 71 23.02 9.73 1.79
N ALA A 72 23.16 9.68 3.12
CA ALA A 72 23.94 10.64 3.89
C ALA A 72 25.46 10.56 3.62
N ALA A 73 25.95 9.43 3.11
CA ALA A 73 27.34 9.24 2.73
C ALA A 73 27.64 9.59 1.25
N MET A 74 26.62 9.89 0.43
CA MET A 74 26.82 10.22 -0.98
C MET A 74 27.58 11.54 -1.18
N PRO A 75 28.56 11.61 -2.10
CA PRO A 75 29.29 12.84 -2.39
C PRO A 75 28.52 13.82 -3.31
N GLY A 76 27.44 13.38 -3.94
CA GLY A 76 26.67 14.15 -4.93
C GLY A 76 25.53 13.33 -5.56
N GLU A 77 25.01 13.77 -6.70
CA GLU A 77 23.91 13.07 -7.41
C GLU A 77 24.40 12.03 -8.43
N ASP A 78 25.66 12.14 -8.87
CA ASP A 78 26.26 11.29 -9.91
C ASP A 78 26.46 9.82 -9.44
N PRO A 79 26.61 8.86 -10.37
CA PRO A 79 26.76 7.44 -10.04
C PRO A 79 27.94 7.17 -9.10
N TRP A 80 27.63 6.67 -7.90
CA TRP A 80 28.60 6.37 -6.85
C TRP A 80 28.63 4.87 -6.56
N ARG A 81 29.74 4.22 -6.88
CA ARG A 81 30.03 2.83 -6.47
C ARG A 81 30.63 2.83 -5.07
N THR A 82 30.14 1.96 -4.19
CA THR A 82 30.64 1.80 -2.81
C THR A 82 30.27 0.42 -2.23
N SER A 83 30.97 0.00 -1.17
CA SER A 83 30.50 -1.09 -0.31
C SER A 83 29.54 -0.55 0.75
N ALA A 84 28.37 -1.17 0.91
CA ALA A 84 27.40 -0.77 1.94
C ALA A 84 26.61 -1.97 2.49
N VAL A 85 26.12 -1.83 3.73
CA VAL A 85 25.23 -2.83 4.34
C VAL A 85 23.82 -2.63 3.80
N ILE A 86 23.33 -3.59 3.01
CA ILE A 86 21.99 -3.62 2.43
C ILE A 86 21.36 -5.00 2.69
N ALA A 87 20.14 -5.01 3.26
CA ALA A 87 19.45 -6.23 3.68
C ALA A 87 20.26 -7.07 4.71
N GLY A 88 20.93 -6.38 5.63
CA GLY A 88 21.72 -6.97 6.72
C GLY A 88 23.03 -7.63 6.29
N ARG A 89 23.53 -7.35 5.07
CA ARG A 89 24.81 -7.84 4.56
C ARG A 89 25.57 -6.74 3.84
N GLU A 90 26.89 -6.75 3.98
CA GLU A 90 27.77 -5.93 3.15
C GLU A 90 27.71 -6.39 1.68
N ARG A 91 27.60 -5.42 0.76
CA ARG A 91 27.42 -5.62 -0.68
C ARG A 91 28.06 -4.49 -1.47
N GLU A 92 28.46 -4.80 -2.69
CA GLU A 92 28.72 -3.79 -3.72
C GLU A 92 27.41 -3.09 -4.10
N VAL A 93 27.45 -1.76 -4.14
CA VAL A 93 26.29 -0.92 -4.41
C VAL A 93 26.66 0.17 -5.41
N LEU A 94 25.78 0.39 -6.38
CA LEU A 94 25.77 1.59 -7.20
C LEU A 94 24.58 2.46 -6.76
N ALA A 95 24.88 3.67 -6.29
CA ALA A 95 23.92 4.64 -5.79
C ALA A 95 23.85 5.88 -6.70
N LEU A 96 22.65 6.39 -6.96
CA LEU A 96 22.43 7.67 -7.68
C LEU A 96 21.45 8.55 -6.90
N GLY A 97 21.76 9.84 -6.79
CA GLY A 97 20.90 10.82 -6.14
C GLY A 97 19.94 11.52 -7.11
N TYR A 98 18.95 12.23 -6.57
CA TYR A 98 18.13 13.19 -7.29
C TYR A 98 17.69 14.29 -6.33
N ALA A 99 18.35 15.44 -6.36
CA ALA A 99 18.19 16.49 -5.35
C ALA A 99 16.76 17.08 -5.24
N PRO A 100 15.99 17.30 -6.33
CA PRO A 100 14.66 17.95 -6.25
C PRO A 100 13.63 17.26 -5.34
N SER A 101 13.78 15.95 -5.09
CA SER A 101 12.91 15.16 -4.20
C SER A 101 13.69 14.32 -3.18
N GLN A 102 14.97 14.66 -2.97
CA GLN A 102 15.98 13.89 -2.22
C GLN A 102 15.93 12.36 -2.46
N ALA A 103 15.58 11.96 -3.68
CA ALA A 103 15.38 10.55 -4.01
C ALA A 103 16.74 9.86 -4.23
N LEU A 104 16.77 8.58 -3.89
CA LEU A 104 17.93 7.70 -4.00
C LEU A 104 17.55 6.47 -4.83
N LEU A 105 18.36 6.16 -5.84
CA LEU A 105 18.39 4.86 -6.49
C LEU A 105 19.54 4.04 -5.93
N VAL A 106 19.30 2.77 -5.67
CA VAL A 106 20.28 1.79 -5.18
C VAL A 106 20.18 0.53 -6.04
N LEU A 107 21.28 0.14 -6.68
CA LEU A 107 21.43 -1.13 -7.37
C LEU A 107 22.47 -1.97 -6.62
N THR A 108 22.08 -3.16 -6.15
CA THR A 108 22.97 -4.07 -5.41
C THR A 108 23.63 -5.09 -6.32
N ASP A 109 24.89 -5.41 -6.04
CA ASP A 109 25.74 -6.32 -6.79
C ASP A 109 25.78 -5.98 -8.32
N PRO A 110 26.07 -4.71 -8.67
CA PRO A 110 25.97 -4.20 -10.05
C PRO A 110 27.00 -4.84 -10.98
N SER A 111 26.52 -5.43 -12.09
CA SER A 111 27.34 -6.14 -13.09
C SER A 111 26.93 -5.76 -14.52
N MET A 112 27.92 -5.65 -15.42
CA MET A 112 27.66 -5.38 -16.84
C MET A 112 27.03 -6.61 -17.51
N THR A 113 26.04 -6.38 -18.38
CA THR A 113 25.35 -7.45 -19.08
C THR A 113 26.19 -7.96 -20.25
N ALA A 114 26.40 -9.28 -20.33
CA ALA A 114 27.24 -9.90 -21.34
C ALA A 114 26.69 -9.71 -22.78
N GLY A 115 27.57 -9.45 -23.74
CA GLY A 115 27.22 -9.21 -25.15
C GLY A 115 27.53 -7.81 -25.70
N LEU A 116 28.02 -6.89 -24.85
CA LEU A 116 28.50 -5.54 -25.26
C LEU A 116 30.02 -5.52 -25.51
N GLU A 117 30.64 -6.66 -25.80
CA GLU A 117 32.10 -6.91 -25.85
C GLU A 117 32.82 -6.30 -27.07
N GLY A 118 32.25 -5.26 -27.70
CA GLY A 118 32.74 -4.65 -28.93
C GLY A 118 33.49 -3.32 -28.78
N SER A 119 33.42 -2.68 -27.61
CA SER A 119 34.14 -1.43 -27.27
C SER A 119 35.10 -1.64 -26.10
N ASP A 120 35.99 -0.68 -25.86
CA ASP A 120 36.84 -0.69 -24.67
C ASP A 120 35.95 -0.75 -23.42
N GLY A 121 36.27 -1.63 -22.46
CA GLY A 121 35.37 -1.96 -21.35
C GLY A 121 34.98 -0.74 -20.51
N SER A 122 35.85 0.27 -20.46
CA SER A 122 35.58 1.55 -19.82
C SER A 122 34.55 2.41 -20.56
N GLU A 123 34.51 2.38 -21.89
CA GLU A 123 33.52 3.15 -22.68
C GLU A 123 32.13 2.52 -22.57
N ALA A 124 32.05 1.19 -22.61
CA ALA A 124 30.81 0.45 -22.44
C ALA A 124 30.19 0.67 -21.04
N GLU A 125 31.01 0.65 -19.98
CA GLU A 125 30.54 0.96 -18.62
C GLU A 125 30.11 2.42 -18.50
N GLU A 126 30.87 3.38 -19.04
CA GLU A 126 30.50 4.79 -18.98
C GLU A 126 29.19 5.08 -19.73
N GLU A 127 28.96 4.48 -20.89
CA GLU A 127 27.70 4.61 -21.63
C GLU A 127 26.51 3.98 -20.88
N ALA A 128 26.69 2.82 -20.26
CA ALA A 128 25.68 2.20 -19.40
C ALA A 128 25.36 3.07 -18.16
N LEU A 129 26.36 3.70 -17.54
CA LEU A 129 26.18 4.63 -16.42
C LEU A 129 25.47 5.93 -16.86
N ARG A 130 25.78 6.48 -18.03
CA ARG A 130 25.04 7.62 -18.62
C ARG A 130 23.58 7.27 -18.87
N LEU A 131 23.30 6.08 -19.42
CA LEU A 131 21.95 5.60 -19.70
C LEU A 131 21.15 5.37 -18.41
N LEU A 132 21.76 4.73 -17.40
CA LEU A 132 21.18 4.58 -16.06
C LEU A 132 20.83 5.93 -15.45
N THR A 133 21.74 6.91 -15.54
CA THR A 133 21.54 8.27 -15.02
C THR A 133 20.36 8.96 -15.71
N TYR A 134 20.20 8.78 -17.02
CA TYR A 134 19.07 9.31 -17.78
C TYR A 134 17.74 8.67 -17.36
N LEU A 135 17.67 7.33 -17.35
CA LEU A 135 16.48 6.57 -16.94
C LEU A 135 16.09 6.87 -15.48
N TRP A 136 17.09 7.02 -14.60
CA TRP A 136 16.89 7.42 -13.21
C TRP A 136 16.31 8.82 -13.09
N ARG A 137 16.91 9.84 -13.73
CA ARG A 137 16.41 11.23 -13.68
C ARG A 137 14.99 11.34 -14.23
N LEU A 138 14.67 10.61 -15.30
CA LEU A 138 13.30 10.49 -15.82
C LEU A 138 12.34 9.87 -14.78
N THR A 139 12.76 8.78 -14.15
CA THR A 139 11.97 8.07 -13.13
C THR A 139 11.72 8.93 -11.89
N ALA A 140 12.78 9.52 -11.33
CA ALA A 140 12.71 10.33 -10.11
C ALA A 140 11.86 11.59 -10.33
N ARG A 141 12.04 12.28 -11.47
CA ARG A 141 11.18 13.40 -11.88
C ARG A 141 9.71 12.98 -11.98
N ARG A 142 9.43 11.84 -12.61
CA ARG A 142 8.06 11.32 -12.76
C ARG A 142 7.42 10.93 -11.43
N ILE A 143 8.20 10.38 -10.50
CA ILE A 143 7.74 10.13 -9.12
C ILE A 143 7.39 11.47 -8.47
N HIS A 144 8.28 12.44 -8.51
CA HIS A 144 8.07 13.77 -7.92
C HIS A 144 6.87 14.51 -8.52
N GLU A 145 6.69 14.50 -9.85
CA GLU A 145 5.51 15.04 -10.54
C GLU A 145 4.24 14.30 -10.09
N LYS A 146 4.25 12.95 -10.00
CA LYS A 146 3.11 12.18 -9.50
C LYS A 146 2.83 12.37 -8.00
N VAL A 147 3.82 12.71 -7.18
CA VAL A 147 3.59 13.12 -5.79
C VAL A 147 2.96 14.50 -5.74
N THR A 148 3.51 15.45 -6.51
CA THR A 148 3.15 16.87 -6.48
C THR A 148 1.76 17.12 -7.07
N ASP A 149 1.41 16.44 -8.17
CA ASP A 149 0.04 16.41 -8.72
C ASP A 149 -0.97 15.78 -7.74
N ALA A 150 -0.48 14.99 -6.79
CA ALA A 150 -1.24 14.27 -5.78
C ALA A 150 -2.55 13.62 -6.31
N PRO A 151 -2.48 12.81 -7.40
CA PRO A 151 -3.65 12.23 -8.03
C PRO A 151 -4.36 11.29 -7.04
N PRO A 152 -5.69 11.08 -7.18
CA PRO A 152 -6.49 10.39 -6.17
C PRO A 152 -5.88 9.07 -5.73
N SER A 153 -5.58 8.16 -6.68
CA SER A 153 -5.00 6.84 -6.42
C SER A 153 -3.75 6.87 -5.54
N TYR A 154 -2.86 7.84 -5.75
CA TYR A 154 -1.62 7.97 -4.98
C TYR A 154 -1.88 8.39 -3.52
N LEU A 155 -2.78 9.36 -3.29
CA LEU A 155 -3.11 9.79 -1.93
C LEU A 155 -3.88 8.73 -1.13
N LEU A 156 -4.70 7.91 -1.80
CA LEU A 156 -5.43 6.79 -1.18
C LEU A 156 -4.43 5.69 -0.75
N GLU A 157 -3.56 5.22 -1.65
CA GLU A 157 -2.47 4.27 -1.34
C GLU A 157 -1.54 4.81 -0.23
N SER A 158 -1.25 6.11 -0.24
CA SER A 158 -0.29 6.73 0.69
C SER A 158 -0.87 6.95 2.09
N ARG A 159 -2.18 7.22 2.21
CA ARG A 159 -2.89 7.34 3.50
C ARG A 159 -3.09 5.98 4.17
N ALA A 160 -3.61 5.00 3.43
CA ALA A 160 -3.90 3.66 3.95
C ALA A 160 -2.65 2.94 4.48
N ALA A 161 -1.50 3.11 3.82
CA ALA A 161 -0.24 2.53 4.32
C ALA A 161 0.28 3.20 5.61
N SER A 162 -0.06 4.46 5.90
CA SER A 162 0.61 5.23 6.95
C SER A 162 0.00 5.10 8.34
N ALA A 163 -1.32 5.22 8.49
CA ALA A 163 -1.91 5.13 9.82
C ALA A 163 -2.05 3.69 10.34
N GLU A 164 -2.07 2.66 9.47
CA GLU A 164 -2.04 1.27 9.92
C GLU A 164 -0.71 0.96 10.62
N ARG A 165 0.39 1.41 10.01
CA ARG A 165 1.73 1.30 10.61
C ARG A 165 1.80 2.01 11.96
N ILE A 166 1.17 3.18 12.11
CA ILE A 166 1.16 3.89 13.40
C ILE A 166 0.35 3.09 14.45
N ARG A 167 -0.83 2.58 14.08
CA ARG A 167 -1.67 1.77 14.97
C ARG A 167 -1.00 0.46 15.39
N VAL A 168 -0.51 -0.32 14.42
CA VAL A 168 0.17 -1.59 14.69
C VAL A 168 1.51 -1.37 15.41
N THR A 169 2.24 -0.27 15.14
CA THR A 169 3.44 0.05 15.93
C THR A 169 3.08 0.32 17.40
N ALA A 170 2.00 1.07 17.67
CA ALA A 170 1.55 1.33 19.04
C ALA A 170 1.07 0.06 19.75
N GLU A 171 0.25 -0.77 19.09
CA GLU A 171 -0.26 -2.04 19.63
C GLU A 171 0.88 -3.04 19.89
N LEU A 172 1.86 -3.14 18.97
CA LEU A 172 3.07 -3.92 19.19
C LEU A 172 3.88 -3.38 20.38
N VAL A 173 4.04 -2.07 20.53
CA VAL A 173 4.78 -1.47 21.66
C VAL A 173 4.11 -1.80 23.00
N ASP A 174 2.79 -1.65 23.12
CA ASP A 174 2.05 -2.00 24.35
C ASP A 174 2.11 -3.51 24.65
N GLN A 175 1.95 -4.36 23.63
CA GLN A 175 2.03 -5.81 23.78
C GLN A 175 3.44 -6.26 24.19
N HIS A 176 4.49 -5.64 23.64
CA HIS A 176 5.88 -5.89 24.06
C HIS A 176 6.15 -5.39 25.48
N SER A 177 5.68 -4.19 25.85
CA SER A 177 5.83 -3.65 27.21
C SER A 177 5.19 -4.58 28.23
N THR A 178 3.93 -4.96 28.01
CA THR A 178 3.18 -5.89 28.87
C THR A 178 3.88 -7.24 28.98
N THR A 179 4.42 -7.77 27.87
CA THR A 179 5.18 -9.02 27.87
C THR A 179 6.45 -8.90 28.71
N LEU A 180 7.25 -7.85 28.51
CA LEU A 180 8.49 -7.62 29.24
C LEU A 180 8.25 -7.38 30.74
N GLU A 181 7.20 -6.66 31.11
CA GLU A 181 6.77 -6.49 32.51
C GLU A 181 6.37 -7.83 33.15
N THR A 182 5.64 -8.67 32.42
CA THR A 182 5.25 -10.01 32.89
C THR A 182 6.47 -10.93 33.07
N LEU A 183 7.44 -10.89 32.15
CA LEU A 183 8.70 -11.61 32.27
C LEU A 183 9.52 -11.13 33.49
N LEU A 184 9.61 -9.81 33.69
CA LEU A 184 10.28 -9.21 34.85
C LEU A 184 9.58 -9.54 36.17
N ALA A 185 8.25 -9.60 36.20
CA ALA A 185 7.48 -10.02 37.36
C ALA A 185 7.75 -11.49 37.73
N ALA A 186 7.78 -12.39 36.74
CA ALA A 186 8.14 -13.80 36.96
C ALA A 186 9.58 -13.97 37.49
N LEU A 187 10.54 -13.19 36.97
CA LEU A 187 11.94 -13.21 37.42
C LEU A 187 12.17 -12.56 38.80
N ARG A 188 11.30 -11.64 39.22
CA ARG A 188 11.37 -10.96 40.52
C ARG A 188 10.50 -11.62 41.61
N SER A 189 9.72 -12.63 41.26
CA SER A 189 8.77 -13.25 42.18
C SER A 189 9.47 -14.07 43.27
N THR A 190 9.27 -13.68 44.53
CA THR A 190 9.76 -14.42 45.70
C THR A 190 8.96 -15.69 46.01
N SER A 191 7.83 -15.91 45.33
CA SER A 191 7.02 -17.13 45.46
C SER A 191 7.39 -18.23 44.45
N MET A 192 8.30 -17.94 43.51
CA MET A 192 8.78 -18.89 42.51
C MET A 192 10.24 -19.27 42.78
N ASN A 193 10.59 -20.52 42.47
CA ASN A 193 12.01 -20.93 42.41
C ASN A 193 12.58 -20.73 41.00
N ASP A 194 13.91 -20.66 40.89
CA ASP A 194 14.62 -20.38 39.63
C ASP A 194 14.26 -21.33 38.47
N ALA A 195 13.91 -22.59 38.76
CA ALA A 195 13.50 -23.54 37.72
C ALA A 195 12.11 -23.20 37.18
N ALA A 196 11.15 -22.92 38.06
CA ALA A 196 9.80 -22.50 37.68
C ALA A 196 9.79 -21.13 36.98
N ALA A 197 10.58 -20.17 37.48
CA ALA A 197 10.71 -18.84 36.89
C ALA A 197 11.28 -18.93 35.46
N ARG A 198 12.38 -19.69 35.25
CA ARG A 198 12.95 -19.92 33.91
C ARG A 198 11.96 -20.61 32.96
N ALA A 199 11.21 -21.61 33.43
CA ALA A 199 10.22 -22.29 32.59
C ALA A 199 9.10 -21.33 32.16
N SER A 200 8.53 -20.57 33.10
CA SER A 200 7.47 -19.59 32.85
C SER A 200 7.91 -18.47 31.90
N VAL A 201 9.13 -17.96 32.07
CA VAL A 201 9.77 -16.97 31.18
C VAL A 201 9.97 -17.53 29.77
N THR A 202 10.39 -18.80 29.66
CA THR A 202 10.60 -19.46 28.36
C THR A 202 9.30 -19.59 27.58
N ASP A 203 8.22 -20.06 28.22
CA ASP A 203 6.91 -20.23 27.57
C ASP A 203 6.30 -18.90 27.12
N LEU A 204 6.38 -17.85 27.96
CA LEU A 204 5.92 -16.50 27.62
C LEU A 204 6.70 -15.91 26.44
N ALA A 205 8.02 -16.06 26.41
CA ALA A 205 8.85 -15.59 25.30
C ALA A 205 8.56 -16.35 23.99
N VAL A 206 8.39 -17.68 24.05
CA VAL A 206 8.01 -18.50 22.88
C VAL A 206 6.63 -18.09 22.34
N LYS A 207 5.65 -17.83 23.21
CA LYS A 207 4.33 -17.34 22.80
C LYS A 207 4.42 -15.99 22.10
N ALA A 208 5.10 -15.02 22.71
CA ALA A 208 5.26 -13.68 22.12
C ALA A 208 5.93 -13.73 20.73
N LEU A 209 6.94 -14.59 20.54
CA LEU A 209 7.59 -14.81 19.25
C LEU A 209 6.68 -15.43 18.16
N VAL A 210 5.63 -16.16 18.55
CA VAL A 210 4.60 -16.67 17.63
C VAL A 210 3.62 -15.56 17.28
N ASP A 211 3.08 -14.86 18.29
CA ASP A 211 2.07 -13.81 18.12
C ASP A 211 2.58 -12.67 17.21
N LEU A 212 3.83 -12.23 17.41
CA LEU A 212 4.53 -11.21 16.61
C LEU A 212 4.64 -11.62 15.12
N ARG A 213 4.84 -12.92 14.87
CA ARG A 213 4.96 -13.48 13.51
C ARG A 213 3.62 -13.39 12.77
N THR A 214 2.52 -13.77 13.43
CA THR A 214 1.16 -13.65 12.88
C THR A 214 0.65 -12.22 12.73
N LEU A 215 1.16 -11.25 13.50
CA LEU A 215 0.82 -9.83 13.32
C LEU A 215 1.52 -9.23 12.10
N SER A 216 2.76 -9.64 11.80
CA SER A 216 3.47 -9.23 10.58
C SER A 216 2.70 -9.58 9.29
N ASP A 217 1.86 -10.62 9.33
CA ASP A 217 1.03 -11.06 8.20
C ASP A 217 -0.27 -10.23 8.04
N ARG A 218 -0.65 -9.40 9.03
CA ARG A 218 -1.90 -8.61 9.04
C ARG A 218 -1.73 -7.12 8.71
N THR A 219 -0.55 -6.53 8.91
CA THR A 219 -0.28 -5.08 8.80
C THR A 219 -0.38 -4.49 7.38
N SER A 220 -0.93 -5.24 6.41
CA SER A 220 -1.06 -4.79 5.02
C SER A 220 -2.27 -3.86 4.76
N ASP A 221 -3.22 -3.71 5.69
CA ASP A 221 -4.64 -3.50 5.30
C ASP A 221 -5.36 -2.18 5.69
N LEU A 222 -5.33 -1.68 6.95
CA LEU A 222 -6.47 -0.87 7.49
C LEU A 222 -6.16 0.54 8.07
N VAL A 223 -6.84 1.60 7.61
CA VAL A 223 -6.84 2.97 8.22
C VAL A 223 -8.23 3.60 8.25
N GLU A 224 -8.71 4.06 9.41
CA GLU A 224 -9.99 4.79 9.56
C GLU A 224 -9.88 6.12 10.36
N GLU A 225 -10.70 7.13 10.05
CA GLU A 225 -10.87 8.41 10.77
C GLU A 225 -12.36 8.72 11.08
N PRO A 226 -12.73 9.33 12.24
CA PRO A 226 -14.14 9.57 12.59
C PRO A 226 -14.87 10.51 11.61
N VAL A 227 -16.12 10.16 11.24
CA VAL A 227 -16.92 10.91 10.23
C VAL A 227 -17.12 12.38 10.59
N ALA A 228 -17.38 12.71 11.85
CA ALA A 228 -17.49 14.09 12.32
C ALA A 228 -16.16 14.87 12.21
N THR A 229 -15.02 14.22 12.49
CA THR A 229 -13.69 14.84 12.33
C THR A 229 -13.34 15.08 10.86
N ALA A 230 -13.74 14.17 9.97
CA ALA A 230 -13.61 14.36 8.53
C ALA A 230 -14.52 15.48 8.01
N PHE A 231 -15.73 15.63 8.57
CA PHE A 231 -16.64 16.73 8.24
C PHE A 231 -16.13 18.10 8.71
N GLU A 232 -15.58 18.22 9.93
CA GLU A 232 -14.96 19.48 10.37
C GLU A 232 -13.78 19.88 9.48
N ARG A 233 -12.97 18.91 9.04
CA ARG A 233 -11.91 19.15 8.04
C ARG A 233 -12.46 19.63 6.69
N LEU A 234 -13.67 19.25 6.29
CA LEU A 234 -14.33 19.79 5.09
C LEU A 234 -14.70 21.26 5.28
N ARG A 235 -15.24 21.64 6.44
CA ARG A 235 -15.59 23.04 6.74
C ARG A 235 -14.36 23.94 6.70
N GLU A 236 -13.24 23.47 7.26
CA GLU A 236 -11.94 24.13 7.18
C GLU A 236 -11.41 24.23 5.74
N ASP A 237 -11.45 23.14 4.95
CA ASP A 237 -11.04 23.12 3.54
C ASP A 237 -11.86 24.11 2.66
N LEU A 238 -13.10 24.41 3.04
CA LEU A 238 -14.00 25.31 2.31
C LEU A 238 -13.99 26.76 2.80
N ARG A 239 -13.49 27.03 4.02
CA ARG A 239 -13.42 28.39 4.59
C ARG A 239 -12.76 29.44 3.66
N PRO A 240 -11.70 29.13 2.90
CA PRO A 240 -11.15 30.09 1.93
C PRO A 240 -12.13 30.44 0.81
N LEU A 241 -12.91 29.47 0.32
CA LEU A 241 -13.87 29.70 -0.78
C LEU A 241 -15.04 30.59 -0.34
N MET A 242 -15.48 30.46 0.92
CA MET A 242 -16.46 31.36 1.54
C MET A 242 -15.97 32.81 1.67
N HIS A 243 -14.65 33.05 1.53
CA HIS A 243 -14.06 34.39 1.63
C HIS A 243 -13.84 35.08 0.28
N PHE A 244 -13.76 34.30 -0.81
CA PHE A 244 -13.52 34.80 -2.17
C PHE A 244 -14.73 34.70 -3.11
N SER A 245 -15.84 34.10 -2.67
CA SER A 245 -17.09 34.00 -3.41
C SER A 245 -18.25 34.61 -2.62
N ASN A 246 -19.26 35.16 -3.31
CA ASN A 246 -20.49 35.68 -2.70
C ASN A 246 -21.50 34.57 -2.34
N ILE A 247 -21.01 33.38 -1.94
CA ILE A 247 -21.82 32.17 -1.80
C ILE A 247 -21.89 31.75 -0.32
N ASP A 248 -23.11 31.66 0.19
CA ASP A 248 -23.43 31.13 1.53
C ASP A 248 -23.34 29.60 1.53
N ILE A 249 -22.31 29.04 2.18
CA ILE A 249 -22.16 27.58 2.32
C ILE A 249 -22.80 27.11 3.63
N GLN A 250 -23.87 26.33 3.52
CA GLN A 250 -24.63 25.78 4.63
C GLN A 250 -24.26 24.32 4.86
N PHE A 251 -23.83 24.00 6.08
CA PHE A 251 -23.38 22.67 6.47
C PHE A 251 -24.45 21.92 7.24
N ILE A 252 -24.66 20.64 6.92
CA ILE A 252 -25.39 19.69 7.75
C ILE A 252 -24.45 18.57 8.15
N GLU A 253 -24.18 18.53 9.46
CA GLU A 253 -23.26 17.62 10.10
C GLU A 253 -23.82 16.17 10.09
N PRO A 254 -22.94 15.17 9.93
CA PRO A 254 -23.32 13.76 10.02
C PRO A 254 -23.72 13.37 11.45
N PRO A 255 -24.41 12.23 11.65
CA PRO A 255 -24.75 11.72 12.98
C PRO A 255 -23.50 11.59 13.87
N ALA A 256 -23.59 12.07 15.11
CA ALA A 256 -22.48 12.04 16.06
C ALA A 256 -21.98 10.61 16.41
N ASN A 257 -22.81 9.60 16.14
CA ASN A 257 -22.53 8.17 16.30
C ASN A 257 -22.34 7.43 14.95
N GLY A 258 -22.14 8.15 13.84
CA GLY A 258 -21.85 7.56 12.54
C GLY A 258 -20.53 6.79 12.53
N ARG A 259 -20.43 5.77 11.67
CA ARG A 259 -19.25 4.89 11.56
C ARG A 259 -18.00 5.71 11.21
N ALA A 260 -16.83 5.28 11.69
CA ALA A 260 -15.56 5.81 11.24
C ALA A 260 -15.39 5.53 9.73
N LEU A 261 -14.82 6.49 9.01
CA LEU A 261 -14.59 6.41 7.57
C LEU A 261 -13.19 5.86 7.32
N PRO A 262 -12.98 4.95 6.36
CA PRO A 262 -11.63 4.68 5.86
C PRO A 262 -10.94 5.98 5.43
N GLY A 263 -9.64 6.12 5.71
CA GLY A 263 -8.90 7.37 5.50
C GLY A 263 -8.86 7.82 4.03
N GLU A 264 -9.00 6.86 3.13
CA GLU A 264 -9.20 6.99 1.70
C GLU A 264 -10.60 7.53 1.35
N VAL A 265 -11.66 6.96 1.92
CA VAL A 265 -13.05 7.41 1.73
C VAL A 265 -13.25 8.83 2.27
N ALA A 266 -12.73 9.13 3.45
CA ALA A 266 -12.77 10.47 4.06
C ALA A 266 -12.00 11.52 3.24
N HIS A 267 -10.91 11.13 2.58
CA HIS A 267 -10.18 12.02 1.67
C HIS A 267 -10.96 12.25 0.37
N ALA A 268 -11.48 11.18 -0.24
CA ALA A 268 -12.30 11.25 -1.44
C ALA A 268 -13.54 12.13 -1.21
N ALA A 269 -14.28 11.91 -0.13
CA ALA A 269 -15.46 12.67 0.28
C ALA A 269 -15.20 14.19 0.32
N ARG A 270 -14.13 14.63 1.00
CA ARG A 270 -13.77 16.05 1.08
C ARG A 270 -13.38 16.64 -0.27
N ALA A 271 -12.57 15.92 -1.03
CA ALA A 271 -12.14 16.35 -2.36
C ALA A 271 -13.31 16.43 -3.36
N VAL A 272 -14.29 15.53 -3.26
CA VAL A 272 -15.51 15.54 -4.06
C VAL A 272 -16.39 16.74 -3.70
N VAL A 273 -16.71 16.96 -2.42
CA VAL A 273 -17.53 18.13 -2.04
C VAL A 273 -16.86 19.44 -2.41
N ARG A 274 -15.54 19.59 -2.17
CA ARG A 274 -14.81 20.80 -2.58
C ARG A 274 -14.86 21.04 -4.08
N GLY A 275 -14.72 19.97 -4.89
CA GLY A 275 -14.83 20.08 -6.35
C GLY A 275 -16.25 20.40 -6.82
N LEU A 276 -17.29 19.86 -6.17
CA LEU A 276 -18.68 20.18 -6.45
C LEU A 276 -18.98 21.66 -6.11
N VAL A 277 -18.58 22.13 -4.92
CA VAL A 277 -18.72 23.54 -4.52
C VAL A 277 -18.02 24.48 -5.51
N LEU A 278 -16.82 24.13 -5.99
CA LEU A 278 -16.11 24.92 -7.01
C LEU A 278 -16.84 24.93 -8.36
N ALA A 279 -17.26 23.76 -8.88
CA ALA A 279 -17.99 23.67 -10.14
C ALA A 279 -19.35 24.39 -10.09
N ILE A 280 -19.98 24.42 -8.91
CA ILE A 280 -21.19 25.19 -8.65
C ILE A 280 -20.89 26.69 -8.58
N ALA A 281 -19.79 27.10 -7.94
CA ALA A 281 -19.39 28.51 -7.82
C ALA A 281 -18.94 29.16 -9.14
N GLU A 282 -18.62 28.36 -10.16
CA GLU A 282 -18.40 28.81 -11.54
C GLU A 282 -19.72 29.16 -12.27
N GLN A 283 -20.89 28.75 -11.75
CA GLN A 283 -22.19 29.13 -12.33
C GLN A 283 -22.57 30.59 -11.99
N PRO A 284 -23.21 31.32 -12.93
CA PRO A 284 -23.81 32.61 -12.60
C PRO A 284 -24.98 32.46 -11.62
N ASP A 285 -25.22 33.52 -10.85
CA ASP A 285 -26.39 33.73 -9.98
C ASP A 285 -26.62 32.73 -8.83
N VAL A 286 -25.70 31.78 -8.58
CA VAL A 286 -25.69 30.97 -7.35
C VAL A 286 -25.39 31.87 -6.14
N ARG A 287 -26.16 31.72 -5.06
CA ARG A 287 -26.02 32.47 -3.80
C ARG A 287 -25.85 31.58 -2.59
N ARG A 288 -26.31 30.32 -2.67
CA ARG A 288 -26.24 29.35 -1.57
C ARG A 288 -25.88 27.96 -2.08
N VAL A 289 -25.02 27.30 -1.33
CA VAL A 289 -24.73 25.87 -1.50
C VAL A 289 -24.90 25.15 -0.17
N ARG A 290 -25.71 24.10 -0.14
CA ARG A 290 -25.89 23.22 1.02
C ARG A 290 -25.03 21.98 0.83
N ALA A 291 -24.21 21.64 1.82
CA ALA A 291 -23.41 20.42 1.87
C ALA A 291 -23.79 19.61 3.11
N GLN A 292 -24.28 18.40 2.90
CA GLN A 292 -24.75 17.47 3.92
C GLN A 292 -23.98 16.16 3.84
N TRP A 293 -23.52 15.65 4.99
CA TRP A 293 -23.04 14.27 5.12
C TRP A 293 -23.98 13.47 6.04
N ASP A 294 -24.08 12.17 5.81
CA ASP A 294 -24.84 11.22 6.64
C ASP A 294 -24.20 9.81 6.54
N CYS A 295 -24.52 8.88 7.42
CA CYS A 295 -23.93 7.54 7.43
C CYS A 295 -24.95 6.47 7.83
N ASP A 296 -25.17 5.49 6.95
CA ASP A 296 -26.11 4.36 7.17
C ASP A 296 -25.45 3.13 7.83
N GLY A 297 -24.15 3.22 8.16
CA GLY A 297 -23.32 2.16 8.74
C GLY A 297 -22.51 1.35 7.72
N GLY A 298 -22.95 1.27 6.47
CA GLY A 298 -22.21 0.65 5.36
C GLY A 298 -21.62 1.67 4.36
N ASN A 299 -22.18 2.88 4.31
CA ASN A 299 -21.83 3.94 3.37
C ASN A 299 -21.68 5.29 4.09
N LEU A 300 -20.86 6.16 3.52
CA LEU A 300 -20.98 7.60 3.66
C LEU A 300 -21.91 8.12 2.56
N LEU A 301 -22.96 8.82 2.97
CA LEU A 301 -23.90 9.50 2.10
C LEU A 301 -23.55 10.99 2.09
N ILE A 302 -23.48 11.59 0.91
CA ILE A 302 -23.16 13.01 0.73
C ILE A 302 -24.21 13.60 -0.20
N ASN A 303 -24.75 14.75 0.17
CA ASN A 303 -25.62 15.55 -0.68
C ASN A 303 -25.06 16.97 -0.80
N VAL A 304 -24.96 17.49 -2.03
CA VAL A 304 -24.56 18.86 -2.32
C VAL A 304 -25.63 19.48 -3.23
N ARG A 305 -26.19 20.62 -2.82
CA ARG A 305 -27.30 21.26 -3.54
C ARG A 305 -27.11 22.77 -3.63
N ASP A 306 -27.44 23.36 -4.77
CA ASP A 306 -27.37 24.82 -5.00
C ASP A 306 -28.75 25.47 -5.22
N ASP A 307 -28.77 26.81 -5.26
CA ASP A 307 -29.94 27.64 -5.56
C ASP A 307 -29.87 28.38 -6.91
N GLY A 308 -28.98 27.94 -7.81
CA GLY A 308 -28.77 28.54 -9.12
C GLY A 308 -29.88 28.21 -10.13
N LEU A 309 -29.65 28.61 -11.38
CA LEU A 309 -30.63 28.42 -12.46
C LEU A 309 -30.65 27.00 -13.06
N GLY A 310 -29.81 26.09 -12.57
CA GLY A 310 -29.63 24.76 -13.15
C GLY A 310 -28.81 24.78 -14.44
N ALA A 311 -27.67 25.49 -14.41
CA ALA A 311 -26.75 25.63 -15.55
C ALA A 311 -25.57 24.63 -15.52
N LEU A 312 -25.43 23.87 -14.43
CA LEU A 312 -24.36 22.89 -14.23
C LEU A 312 -24.43 21.78 -15.29
N SER A 313 -23.38 21.66 -16.11
CA SER A 313 -23.33 20.64 -17.17
C SER A 313 -22.79 19.30 -16.62
N PRO A 314 -23.55 18.19 -16.72
CA PRO A 314 -23.09 16.85 -16.35
C PRO A 314 -21.84 16.41 -17.14
N ASP A 315 -21.75 16.81 -18.40
CA ASP A 315 -20.67 16.43 -19.32
C ASP A 315 -19.41 17.31 -19.16
N SER A 316 -19.39 18.22 -18.19
CA SER A 316 -18.24 19.10 -17.97
C SER A 316 -17.00 18.32 -17.48
N PRO A 317 -15.77 18.71 -17.90
CA PRO A 317 -14.54 18.04 -17.44
C PRO A 317 -14.38 18.05 -15.91
N SER A 318 -14.93 19.05 -15.23
CA SER A 318 -14.92 19.13 -13.76
C SER A 318 -15.82 18.06 -13.13
N ILE A 319 -17.05 17.88 -13.61
CA ILE A 319 -17.95 16.81 -13.12
C ILE A 319 -17.40 15.42 -13.47
N ALA A 320 -16.87 15.23 -14.68
CA ALA A 320 -16.26 13.95 -15.08
C ALA A 320 -15.09 13.53 -14.16
N ARG A 321 -14.21 14.46 -13.76
CA ARG A 321 -13.12 14.21 -12.80
C ARG A 321 -13.63 13.85 -11.40
N LEU A 322 -14.77 14.40 -10.98
CA LEU A 322 -15.39 14.09 -9.69
C LEU A 322 -16.05 12.71 -9.72
N GLN A 323 -16.72 12.36 -10.82
CA GLN A 323 -17.27 11.03 -11.04
C GLN A 323 -16.18 9.95 -11.03
N GLN A 324 -15.06 10.18 -11.72
CA GLN A 324 -13.89 9.29 -11.68
C GLN A 324 -13.33 9.13 -10.26
N ARG A 325 -13.27 10.21 -9.46
CA ARG A 325 -12.80 10.17 -8.07
C ARG A 325 -13.75 9.38 -7.17
N VAL A 326 -15.06 9.46 -7.40
CA VAL A 326 -16.09 8.68 -6.69
C VAL A 326 -16.00 7.20 -7.06
N GLN A 327 -15.87 6.89 -8.36
CA GLN A 327 -15.70 5.51 -8.85
C GLN A 327 -14.40 4.85 -8.35
N ALA A 328 -13.33 5.62 -8.13
CA ALA A 328 -12.04 5.11 -7.64
C ALA A 328 -12.07 4.60 -6.18
N VAL A 329 -13.18 4.78 -5.47
CA VAL A 329 -13.44 4.23 -4.13
C VAL A 329 -14.74 3.41 -4.10
N ASP A 330 -15.08 2.77 -5.23
CA ASP A 330 -16.31 2.00 -5.47
C ASP A 330 -17.63 2.75 -5.19
N GLY A 331 -17.56 4.08 -5.15
CA GLY A 331 -18.69 4.96 -4.92
C GLY A 331 -19.53 5.21 -6.17
N ARG A 332 -20.72 5.75 -5.95
CA ARG A 332 -21.66 6.19 -6.99
C ARG A 332 -22.00 7.66 -6.82
N MET A 333 -22.11 8.39 -7.93
CA MET A 333 -22.54 9.79 -7.98
C MET A 333 -23.73 9.91 -8.93
N SER A 334 -24.76 10.64 -8.52
CA SER A 334 -25.90 11.04 -9.35
C SER A 334 -26.09 12.56 -9.27
N LEU A 335 -26.45 13.16 -10.40
CA LEU A 335 -26.63 14.59 -10.58
C LEU A 335 -28.00 14.84 -11.20
N GLU A 336 -28.87 15.54 -10.48
CA GLU A 336 -30.17 16.01 -10.97
C GLU A 336 -30.11 17.52 -11.15
N VAL A 337 -30.33 18.02 -12.36
CA VAL A 337 -30.30 19.46 -12.67
C VAL A 337 -31.72 19.93 -12.97
N MET A 338 -32.21 20.89 -12.19
CA MET A 338 -33.58 21.38 -12.26
C MET A 338 -33.59 22.84 -12.72
N GLN A 339 -34.18 23.11 -13.89
CA GLN A 339 -34.24 24.46 -14.45
C GLN A 339 -34.93 25.44 -13.48
N GLY A 340 -34.19 26.47 -13.05
CA GLY A 340 -34.64 27.47 -12.06
C GLY A 340 -34.66 27.01 -10.60
N TRP A 341 -34.11 25.82 -10.28
CA TRP A 341 -34.12 25.22 -8.94
C TRP A 341 -32.76 24.65 -8.49
N GLY A 342 -31.69 24.92 -9.26
CA GLY A 342 -30.32 24.48 -9.00
C GLY A 342 -30.01 23.05 -9.45
N ALA A 343 -28.84 22.55 -9.04
CA ALA A 343 -28.51 21.13 -9.09
C ALA A 343 -28.62 20.48 -7.70
N ASP A 344 -28.98 19.19 -7.68
CA ASP A 344 -28.99 18.31 -6.53
C ASP A 344 -28.05 17.12 -6.83
N ILE A 345 -26.93 17.03 -6.10
CA ILE A 345 -25.89 16.03 -6.33
C ILE A 345 -25.82 15.10 -5.13
N SER A 346 -26.04 13.81 -5.36
CA SER A 346 -25.91 12.77 -4.35
C SER A 346 -24.72 11.86 -4.65
N VAL A 347 -23.92 11.59 -3.63
CA VAL A 347 -22.76 10.71 -3.68
C VAL A 347 -22.87 9.68 -2.56
N VAL A 348 -22.64 8.41 -2.90
CA VAL A 348 -22.62 7.27 -1.97
C VAL A 348 -21.23 6.64 -2.06
N LEU A 349 -20.49 6.62 -0.95
CA LEU A 349 -19.17 5.98 -0.87
C LEU A 349 -19.25 4.78 0.10
N PRO A 350 -18.93 3.54 -0.31
CA PRO A 350 -18.90 2.41 0.60
C PRO A 350 -17.79 2.57 1.66
N LEU A 351 -18.02 2.04 2.87
CA LEU A 351 -17.07 2.06 3.99
C LEU A 351 -16.36 0.72 4.19
N ASP A 352 -16.90 -0.35 3.63
CA ASP A 352 -16.25 -1.65 3.61
C ASP A 352 -15.40 -1.80 2.35
N PRO A 353 -14.20 -2.40 2.42
CA PRO A 353 -13.39 -2.64 1.25
C PRO A 353 -14.13 -3.56 0.26
N PRO A 354 -13.92 -3.41 -1.06
CA PRO A 354 -14.48 -4.35 -2.02
C PRO A 354 -14.04 -5.78 -1.65
N PRO A 355 -14.94 -6.78 -1.76
CA PRO A 355 -14.55 -8.17 -1.52
C PRO A 355 -13.40 -8.50 -2.46
N ALA A 356 -12.25 -8.87 -1.89
CA ALA A 356 -11.05 -9.18 -2.64
C ALA A 356 -11.40 -10.16 -3.79
N PRO A 357 -10.86 -9.98 -5.01
CA PRO A 357 -11.16 -10.88 -6.11
C PRO A 357 -10.79 -12.29 -5.68
N GLY A 358 -11.82 -13.12 -5.53
CA GLY A 358 -11.67 -14.44 -4.92
C GLY A 358 -10.65 -15.25 -5.69
N GLY A 359 -9.53 -15.57 -5.04
CA GLY A 359 -8.64 -16.64 -5.48
C GLY A 359 -9.42 -17.93 -5.38
N ASP A 360 -10.10 -18.29 -6.48
CA ASP A 360 -11.10 -19.33 -6.48
C ASP A 360 -10.47 -20.65 -6.03
N VAL A 361 -10.89 -21.19 -4.88
CA VAL A 361 -10.36 -22.45 -4.32
C VAL A 361 -10.59 -23.62 -5.32
N ALA A 362 -11.52 -23.42 -6.26
CA ALA A 362 -11.74 -24.27 -7.43
C ALA A 362 -10.52 -24.42 -8.36
N VAL A 363 -9.57 -23.46 -8.39
CA VAL A 363 -8.38 -23.51 -9.27
C VAL A 363 -7.44 -24.67 -8.94
N TRP A 364 -7.43 -25.15 -7.69
CA TRP A 364 -6.50 -26.18 -7.24
C TRP A 364 -7.00 -27.62 -7.42
N ASP A 365 -8.22 -27.80 -7.96
CA ASP A 365 -8.87 -29.10 -8.19
C ASP A 365 -8.71 -30.07 -6.99
N LEU A 366 -8.89 -29.54 -5.78
CA LEU A 366 -8.72 -30.32 -4.54
C LEU A 366 -9.88 -31.30 -4.38
N ALA A 367 -9.58 -32.56 -4.09
CA ALA A 367 -10.61 -33.49 -3.67
C ALA A 367 -11.23 -32.99 -2.35
N PRO A 368 -12.52 -33.27 -2.04
CA PRO A 368 -13.15 -32.79 -0.81
C PRO A 368 -12.33 -33.08 0.46
N ARG A 369 -11.71 -34.26 0.51
CA ARG A 369 -10.83 -34.69 1.61
C ARG A 369 -9.49 -33.95 1.69
N GLU A 370 -8.98 -33.45 0.58
CA GLU A 370 -7.77 -32.62 0.54
C GLU A 370 -8.08 -31.20 1.01
N LEU A 371 -9.27 -30.67 0.69
CA LEU A 371 -9.78 -29.39 1.19
C LEU A 371 -10.04 -29.43 2.71
N GLU A 372 -10.73 -30.46 3.22
CA GLU A 372 -10.91 -30.68 4.67
C GLU A 372 -9.57 -30.74 5.42
N VAL A 373 -8.57 -31.41 4.85
CA VAL A 373 -7.21 -31.45 5.41
C VAL A 373 -6.58 -30.06 5.35
N LEU A 374 -6.71 -29.32 4.25
CA LEU A 374 -6.15 -27.96 4.12
C LEU A 374 -6.74 -26.99 5.15
N GLN A 375 -8.06 -27.00 5.37
CA GLN A 375 -8.73 -26.18 6.39
C GLN A 375 -8.26 -26.51 7.81
N LEU A 376 -8.03 -27.79 8.12
CA LEU A 376 -7.45 -28.17 9.40
C LEU A 376 -5.94 -27.83 9.49
N LEU A 377 -5.22 -27.78 8.37
CA LEU A 377 -3.84 -27.29 8.34
C LEU A 377 -3.75 -25.78 8.63
N THR A 378 -4.61 -24.95 8.04
CA THR A 378 -4.67 -23.49 8.29
C THR A 378 -5.06 -23.19 9.74
N ALA A 379 -6.01 -23.95 10.30
CA ALA A 379 -6.34 -23.94 11.72
C ALA A 379 -5.23 -24.50 12.66
N GLY A 380 -3.99 -24.69 12.18
CA GLY A 380 -2.83 -25.07 12.99
C GLY A 380 -2.82 -26.52 13.49
N GLN A 381 -3.77 -27.37 13.08
CA GLN A 381 -3.93 -28.72 13.63
C GLN A 381 -2.72 -29.61 13.29
N ARG A 382 -2.26 -30.41 14.25
CA ARG A 382 -1.21 -31.43 14.03
C ARG A 382 -1.83 -32.66 13.37
N ASN A 383 -1.05 -33.44 12.59
CA ASN A 383 -1.57 -34.58 11.82
C ASN A 383 -2.38 -35.60 12.67
N ARG A 384 -2.00 -35.78 13.94
CA ARG A 384 -2.73 -36.64 14.89
C ARG A 384 -4.13 -36.11 15.25
N SER A 385 -4.27 -34.79 15.37
CA SER A 385 -5.55 -34.12 15.63
C SER A 385 -6.42 -34.13 14.37
N ILE A 386 -5.84 -33.89 13.19
CA ILE A 386 -6.51 -34.02 11.88
C ILE A 386 -7.04 -35.46 11.69
N ALA A 387 -6.23 -36.47 12.02
CA ALA A 387 -6.61 -37.88 11.97
C ALA A 387 -7.81 -38.18 12.86
N GLY A 388 -7.84 -37.63 14.08
CA GLY A 388 -8.97 -37.72 15.00
C GLY A 388 -10.24 -37.03 14.48
N ALA A 389 -10.12 -35.77 14.03
CA ALA A 389 -11.23 -34.97 13.52
C ALA A 389 -11.86 -35.55 12.24
N LEU A 390 -11.07 -36.17 11.38
CA LEU A 390 -11.53 -36.77 10.12
C LEU A 390 -11.79 -38.28 10.21
N HIS A 391 -11.62 -38.90 11.39
CA HIS A 391 -11.78 -40.35 11.61
C HIS A 391 -10.95 -41.24 10.66
N ILE A 392 -9.68 -40.89 10.44
CA ILE A 392 -8.74 -41.63 9.57
C ILE A 392 -7.39 -41.85 10.28
N SER A 393 -6.50 -42.66 9.69
CA SER A 393 -5.15 -42.85 10.25
C SER A 393 -4.24 -41.64 10.00
N GLU A 394 -3.25 -41.42 10.88
CA GLU A 394 -2.23 -40.38 10.68
C GLU A 394 -1.41 -40.60 9.39
N ASN A 395 -1.25 -41.85 8.96
CA ASN A 395 -0.60 -42.19 7.69
C ASN A 395 -1.47 -41.78 6.48
N THR A 396 -2.80 -41.89 6.60
CA THR A 396 -3.76 -41.39 5.60
C THR A 396 -3.70 -39.87 5.53
N VAL A 397 -3.60 -39.17 6.67
CA VAL A 397 -3.39 -37.71 6.70
C VAL A 397 -2.08 -37.32 5.99
N LYS A 398 -0.96 -38.01 6.30
CA LYS A 398 0.33 -37.78 5.61
C LYS A 398 0.26 -37.99 4.10
N PHE A 399 -0.56 -38.94 3.63
CA PHE A 399 -0.82 -39.15 2.21
C PHE A 399 -1.61 -37.98 1.58
N HIS A 400 -2.71 -37.54 2.20
CA HIS A 400 -3.47 -36.37 1.72
C HIS A 400 -2.61 -35.09 1.70
N ILE A 401 -1.81 -34.83 2.74
CA ILE A 401 -0.89 -33.68 2.78
C ILE A 401 0.11 -33.71 1.62
N ARG A 402 0.63 -34.89 1.25
CA ARG A 402 1.57 -35.02 0.12
C ARG A 402 0.90 -34.72 -1.23
N ASN A 403 -0.32 -35.21 -1.43
CA ASN A 403 -1.06 -34.95 -2.68
C ASN A 403 -1.49 -33.48 -2.78
N LEU A 404 -1.96 -32.91 -1.66
CA LEU A 404 -2.26 -31.50 -1.49
C LEU A 404 -1.05 -30.63 -1.85
N PHE A 405 0.13 -30.89 -1.28
CA PHE A 405 1.34 -30.13 -1.59
C PHE A 405 1.70 -30.18 -3.08
N ARG A 406 1.56 -31.36 -3.72
CA ARG A 406 1.77 -31.53 -5.17
C ARG A 406 0.74 -30.78 -6.02
N LYS A 407 -0.53 -30.69 -5.60
CA LYS A 407 -1.58 -29.94 -6.31
C LYS A 407 -1.43 -28.42 -6.16
N LEU A 408 -0.93 -27.98 -5.00
CA LEU A 408 -0.66 -26.58 -4.70
C LEU A 408 0.72 -26.08 -5.22
N ASP A 409 1.54 -26.98 -5.79
CA ASP A 409 2.96 -26.76 -6.16
C ASP A 409 3.83 -26.16 -5.03
N VAL A 410 3.62 -26.65 -3.80
CA VAL A 410 4.36 -26.22 -2.60
C VAL A 410 5.22 -27.34 -2.02
N ARG A 411 6.28 -26.97 -1.32
CA ARG A 411 7.29 -27.88 -0.75
C ARG A 411 7.17 -28.04 0.76
N SER A 412 6.50 -27.10 1.44
CA SER A 412 6.34 -27.13 2.89
C SER A 412 4.92 -26.86 3.38
N ARG A 413 4.66 -27.24 4.64
CA ARG A 413 3.41 -26.93 5.33
C ARG A 413 3.18 -25.41 5.46
N ALA A 414 4.25 -24.64 5.65
CA ALA A 414 4.15 -23.19 5.78
C ALA A 414 3.70 -22.55 4.46
N GLU A 415 4.30 -22.97 3.34
CA GLU A 415 3.88 -22.54 2.00
C GLU A 415 2.42 -22.92 1.70
N ALA A 416 1.99 -24.15 2.03
CA ALA A 416 0.61 -24.58 1.84
C ALA A 416 -0.41 -23.73 2.63
N ILE A 417 -0.07 -23.34 3.86
CA ILE A 417 -0.91 -22.50 4.73
C ILE A 417 -0.93 -21.05 4.23
N ALA A 418 0.24 -20.50 3.88
CA ALA A 418 0.34 -19.14 3.34
C ALA A 418 -0.45 -18.99 2.03
N LEU A 419 -0.34 -19.98 1.15
CA LEU A 419 -1.09 -20.02 -0.11
C LEU A 419 -2.62 -20.10 0.14
N ALA A 420 -3.07 -20.96 1.06
CA ALA A 420 -4.47 -21.07 1.42
C ALA A 420 -5.05 -19.77 2.02
N HIS A 421 -4.30 -19.11 2.91
CA HIS A 421 -4.70 -17.82 3.46
C HIS A 421 -4.76 -16.72 2.39
N SER A 422 -3.83 -16.70 1.43
CA SER A 422 -3.88 -15.75 0.31
C SER A 422 -5.06 -15.98 -0.64
N ALA A 423 -5.63 -17.19 -0.67
CA ALA A 423 -6.87 -17.53 -1.36
C ALA A 423 -8.13 -17.39 -0.49
N GLY A 424 -8.03 -16.77 0.70
CA GLY A 424 -9.19 -16.49 1.56
C GLY A 424 -9.70 -17.67 2.40
N LEU A 425 -9.03 -18.82 2.40
CA LEU A 425 -9.31 -19.89 3.38
C LEU A 425 -8.79 -19.47 4.76
N ARG A 426 -9.65 -19.55 5.76
CA ARG A 426 -9.36 -19.23 7.17
C ARG A 426 -9.37 -20.53 7.97
#